data_AF-A0A1F8F0I5-F1
#
_entry.id   AF-A0A1F8F0I5-F1
#
_cell.length_a   1.000
_cell.length_b   1.000
_cell.length_c   1.000
_cell.angle_alpha   90.00
_cell.angle_beta   90.00
_cell.angle_gamma   90.00
#
_symmetry.space_group_name_H-M   'P 1'
#
loop_
_entity.id
_entity.type
_entity.pdbx_description
1 polymer ?
#
loop_
_entity_poly.entity_id
_entity_poly.type
_entity_poly.pdbx_seq_one_letter_code
_entity_poly.pdbx_strand_id
1 'polypeptide(L)' 'MTWFKERWLKVGIVLVIALVLGAAFYWFQYRPSKIRSRCLAEAEFLPAALLSKDRNEREDIIDDYYINCLRRFGLKE' A
#
# COMPACT_ATOMS: atom_id res chain seq x y z
N MET A 1 24.38 32.07 -25.32
CA MET A 1 23.48 30.89 -25.36
C MET A 1 23.62 29.96 -24.12
N THR A 2 24.26 30.40 -23.03
CA THR A 2 24.46 29.61 -21.79
C THR A 2 23.30 29.73 -20.81
N TRP A 3 22.63 30.89 -20.79
CA TRP A 3 21.56 31.22 -19.83
C TRP A 3 20.30 30.34 -19.95
N PHE A 4 19.89 30.00 -21.18
CA PHE A 4 18.78 29.06 -21.39
C PHE A 4 19.15 27.65 -20.91
N LYS A 5 20.39 27.20 -21.17
CA LYS A 5 20.84 25.84 -20.85
C LYS A 5 20.84 25.56 -19.33
N GLU A 6 21.24 26.53 -18.52
CA GLU A 6 21.20 26.43 -17.05
C GLU A 6 19.78 26.38 -16.48
N ARG A 7 18.86 27.20 -17.00
CA ARG A 7 17.46 27.20 -16.53
C ARG A 7 16.77 25.87 -16.83
N TRP A 8 17.00 25.32 -18.03
CA TRP A 8 16.45 24.02 -18.42
C TRP A 8 17.04 22.85 -17.61
N LEU A 9 18.33 22.89 -17.27
CA LEU A 9 18.94 21.91 -16.37
C LEU A 9 18.33 21.93 -14.97
N LYS A 10 18.10 23.12 -14.38
CA LYS A 10 17.46 23.25 -13.07
C LYS A 10 16.03 22.70 -13.06
N VAL A 11 15.24 23.00 -14.09
CA VAL A 11 13.88 22.46 -14.24
C VAL A 11 13.91 20.93 -14.37
N GLY A 12 14.82 20.39 -15.17
CA GLY A 12 14.99 18.94 -15.32
C GLY A 12 15.31 18.25 -14.00
N ILE A 13 16.23 18.81 -13.21
CA ILE A 13 16.60 18.27 -11.89
C ILE A 13 15.41 18.28 -10.93
N VAL A 14 14.65 19.39 -10.87
CA VAL A 14 13.46 19.48 -10.02
C VAL A 14 12.42 18.43 -10.41
N LEU A 15 12.24 18.19 -11.71
CA LEU A 15 11.29 17.21 -12.23
C LEU A 15 11.71 15.78 -11.88
N VAL A 16 13.00 15.45 -12.00
CA VAL A 16 13.55 14.16 -11.58
C VAL A 16 13.36 13.94 -10.07
N ILE A 17 13.66 14.95 -9.25
CA ILE A 17 13.45 14.87 -7.79
C ILE A 17 11.97 14.62 -7.48
N ALA A 18 11.05 15.33 -8.14
CA ALA A 18 9.62 15.14 -7.96
C ALA A 18 9.18 13.71 -8.35
N LEU A 19 9.71 13.14 -9.42
CA LEU A 19 9.43 11.77 -9.84
C LEU A 19 9.96 10.74 -8.83
N VAL A 20 11.18 10.92 -8.31
CA VAL A 20 11.77 10.02 -7.31
C VAL A 20 10.97 10.07 -6.00
N LEU A 21 10.62 11.26 -5.53
CA LEU A 21 9.80 11.43 -4.33
C LEU A 21 8.39 10.84 -4.53
N GLY A 22 7.78 11.07 -5.70
CA GLY A 22 6.49 10.50 -6.04
C GLY A 22 6.52 8.97 -6.10
N ALA A 23 7.55 8.38 -6.69
CA ALA A 23 7.74 6.94 -6.75
C ALA A 23 7.97 6.34 -5.36
N ALA A 24 8.81 6.99 -4.53
CA ALA A 24 9.03 6.58 -3.15
C ALA A 24 7.73 6.63 -2.35
N PHE A 25 6.97 7.73 -2.43
CA PHE A 25 5.68 7.86 -1.77
C PHE A 25 4.67 6.80 -2.25
N TYR A 26 4.62 6.54 -3.56
CA TYR A 26 3.77 5.51 -4.12
C TYR A 26 4.09 4.12 -3.53
N TRP A 27 5.38 3.76 -3.49
CA TRP A 27 5.81 2.43 -3.04
C TRP A 27 5.67 2.23 -1.53
N PHE A 28 6.05 3.22 -0.73
CA PHE A 28 6.11 3.09 0.72
C PHE A 28 4.83 3.52 1.45
N GLN A 29 3.99 4.35 0.85
CA GLN A 29 2.78 4.86 1.50
C GLN A 29 1.50 4.41 0.79
N TYR A 30 1.36 4.75 -0.50
CA TYR A 30 0.10 4.56 -1.23
C TYR A 30 -0.19 3.08 -1.51
N ARG A 31 0.78 2.33 -2.03
CA ARG A 31 0.66 0.90 -2.31
C ARG A 31 0.30 0.10 -1.04
N PRO A 32 1.04 0.17 0.09
CA PRO A 32 0.73 -0.63 1.27
C PRO A 32 -0.61 -0.26 1.91
N SER A 33 -1.01 1.02 1.92
CA SER A 33 -2.33 1.42 2.44
C SER A 33 -3.48 0.82 1.63
N LYS A 34 -3.39 0.81 0.29
CA LYS A 34 -4.38 0.16 -0.57
C LYS A 34 -4.44 -1.35 -0.35
N ILE A 35 -3.29 -2.01 -0.18
CA ILE A 35 -3.23 -3.45 0.08
C ILE A 35 -3.86 -3.78 1.44
N ARG A 36 -3.54 -3.03 2.51
CA ARG A 36 -4.16 -3.21 3.83
C ARG A 36 -5.67 -3.07 3.78
N SER A 37 -6.18 -2.03 3.12
CA SER A 37 -7.62 -1.83 2.95
C SER A 37 -8.27 -2.98 2.19
N ARG A 38 -7.60 -3.51 1.16
CA ARG A 38 -8.08 -4.65 0.38
C ARG A 38 -8.11 -5.94 1.21
N CYS A 39 -7.01 -6.26 1.90
CA CYS A 39 -6.92 -7.44 2.75
C CYS A 39 -7.98 -7.42 3.85
N LEU A 40 -8.24 -6.24 4.46
CA LEU A 40 -9.27 -6.09 5.48
C LEU A 40 -10.66 -6.32 4.89
N ALA A 41 -10.98 -5.71 3.74
CA ALA A 41 -12.26 -5.92 3.09
C ALA A 41 -12.46 -7.39 2.72
N GLU A 42 -11.45 -8.02 2.12
CA GLU A 42 -11.51 -9.46 1.80
C GLU A 42 -11.72 -10.31 3.06
N ALA A 43 -11.05 -9.99 4.17
CA ALA A 43 -11.21 -10.65 5.47
C ALA A 43 -12.64 -10.55 6.03
N GLU A 44 -13.23 -9.35 6.01
CA GLU A 44 -14.57 -9.08 6.53
C GLU A 44 -15.68 -9.79 5.74
N PHE A 45 -15.46 -10.02 4.44
CA PHE A 45 -16.39 -10.71 3.55
C PHE A 45 -16.09 -12.22 3.41
N LEU A 46 -15.21 -12.80 4.24
CA LEU A 46 -15.03 -14.25 4.23
C LEU A 46 -16.33 -14.96 4.64
N PRO A 47 -16.76 -16.00 3.90
CA PRO A 47 -17.94 -16.77 4.27
C PRO A 47 -17.78 -17.45 5.64
N ALA A 48 -16.56 -17.87 6.01
CA ALA A 48 -16.27 -18.41 7.33
C ALA A 48 -16.53 -17.40 8.46
N ALA A 49 -16.10 -16.14 8.29
CA ALA A 49 -16.32 -15.06 9.26
C ALA A 49 -17.78 -14.56 9.29
N LEU A 50 -18.54 -14.74 8.21
CA LEU A 50 -19.96 -14.40 8.16
C LEU A 50 -20.84 -15.48 8.80
N LEU A 51 -20.40 -16.74 8.78
CA LEU A 51 -21.12 -17.88 9.33
C LEU A 51 -20.78 -18.14 10.81
N SER A 52 -19.66 -17.62 11.31
CA SER A 52 -19.29 -17.72 12.72
C SER A 52 -20.30 -16.98 13.61
N LYS A 53 -20.89 -17.71 14.56
CA LYS A 53 -21.87 -17.17 15.52
C LYS A 53 -21.20 -16.52 16.73
N ASP A 54 -19.96 -16.94 17.04
CA ASP A 54 -19.14 -16.38 18.09
C ASP A 54 -18.31 -15.19 17.58
N ARG A 55 -18.24 -14.12 18.38
CA ARG A 55 -17.51 -12.90 18.00
C ARG A 55 -16.00 -13.13 17.99
N ASN A 56 -15.47 -13.87 18.96
CA ASN A 56 -14.03 -14.07 19.09
C ASN A 56 -13.54 -14.97 17.95
N GLU A 57 -14.28 -16.03 17.62
CA GLU A 57 -14.00 -16.89 16.47
C GLU A 57 -14.01 -16.08 15.15
N ARG A 58 -14.97 -15.16 14.99
CA ARG A 58 -15.02 -14.26 13.84
C ARG A 58 -13.77 -13.39 13.73
N GLU A 59 -13.37 -12.78 14.85
CA GLU A 59 -12.20 -11.89 14.91
C GLU A 59 -10.91 -12.66 14.60
N ASP A 60 -10.75 -13.87 15.12
CA ASP A 60 -9.60 -14.74 14.83
C ASP A 60 -9.50 -15.10 13.35
N ILE A 61 -10.63 -15.45 12.70
CA ILE A 61 -10.66 -15.77 11.25
C ILE A 61 -10.27 -14.55 10.42
N ILE A 62 -10.79 -13.38 10.79
CA ILE A 62 -10.49 -12.12 10.09
C ILE A 62 -9.01 -11.77 10.25
N ASP A 63 -8.46 -11.87 11.46
CA ASP A 63 -7.07 -11.51 11.72
C ASP A 63 -6.09 -12.48 11.04
N ASP A 64 -6.34 -13.79 11.11
CA ASP A 64 -5.49 -14.78 10.42
C ASP A 64 -5.48 -14.56 8.90
N TYR A 65 -6.66 -14.35 8.30
CA TYR A 65 -6.74 -14.05 6.86
C TYR A 65 -6.03 -12.75 6.52
N TYR A 66 -6.25 -11.70 7.31
CA TYR A 66 -5.64 -10.39 7.11
C TYR A 66 -4.11 -10.47 7.17
N ILE A 67 -3.56 -11.13 8.19
CA ILE A 67 -2.12 -11.32 8.36
C ILE A 67 -1.54 -12.13 7.20
N ASN A 68 -2.18 -13.22 6.80
CA ASN A 68 -1.73 -14.04 5.69
C ASN A 68 -1.79 -13.28 4.35
N CYS A 69 -2.82 -12.45 4.14
CA CYS A 69 -2.92 -11.57 2.98
C CYS A 69 -1.74 -10.57 2.96
N LEU A 70 -1.44 -9.91 4.09
CA LEU A 70 -0.30 -8.98 4.17
C LEU A 70 1.04 -9.66 3.89
N ARG A 71 1.22 -10.91 4.38
CA ARG A 71 2.44 -11.69 4.14
C ARG A 71 2.65 -12.00 2.66
N ARG A 72 1.59 -12.33 1.92
CA ARG A 72 1.67 -12.54 0.45
C ARG A 72 2.15 -11.31 -0.32
N PHE A 73 1.89 -10.11 0.20
CA PHE A 73 2.33 -8.85 -0.40
C PHE A 73 3.65 -8.32 0.16
N GLY A 74 4.30 -9.06 1.07
CA GLY A 74 5.56 -8.66 1.71
C GLY A 74 5.43 -7.48 2.66
N LEU A 75 4.23 -7.27 3.24
CA LEU A 75 3.95 -6.16 4.16
C LEU A 75 4.05 -6.55 5.64
N LYS A 76 4.15 -7.85 5.94
CA LYS A 76 4.27 -8.42 7.27
C LYS A 76 5.07 -9.73 7.18
N GLU A 77 5.97 -9.94 8.12
CA GLU A 77 6.79 -11.16 8.26
C GLU A 77 6.09 -12.13 9.23
#